data_AF-A0A7S2QIM6-F1
#
_entry.id   AF-A0A7S2QIM6-F1
#
_cell.length_a   1.000
_cell.length_b   1.000
_cell.length_c   1.000
_cell.angle_alpha   90.00
_cell.angle_beta   90.00
_cell.angle_gamma   90.00
#
_symmetry.space_group_name_H-M   'P 1'
#
loop_
_entity.id
_entity.type
_entity.pdbx_description
1 polymer ?
#
loop_
_entity_poly.entity_id
_entity_poly.type
_entity_poly.pdbx_seq_one_letter_code
_entity_poly.pdbx_strand_id
1 'polypeptide(L)'
;HCISELAARVAGTPGRPTPFRYHFSHDRVKRLMRTLLECFQDESWPVRDVASTAAGQFVTAFPLDCGHHRAELVSLWFEQLGDNIPSLRQNGAAALAVAVGAWPELWDEVLDRLEDGLPSVLRQPERSEVFTDYTPSGPFSVPKPKPMSLDEGPDPEFVDQTMYSCGSTAPKTFR
;
A
#
# COMPACT_ATOMS: atom_id res chain seq x y z
N HIS A 1 5.78 0.55 -10.28
CA HIS A 1 5.71 -0.35 -11.43
C HIS A 1 7.06 -0.98 -11.78
N CYS A 2 8.12 -0.22 -12.08
CA CYS A 2 9.39 -0.82 -12.52
C CYS A 2 9.99 -1.85 -11.54
N ILE A 3 10.01 -1.57 -10.24
CA ILE A 3 10.57 -2.50 -9.24
C ILE A 3 9.74 -3.78 -9.14
N SER A 4 8.42 -3.66 -9.17
CA SER A 4 7.50 -4.79 -9.23
C SER A 4 7.80 -5.67 -10.46
N GLU A 5 7.96 -5.09 -11.65
CA GLU A 5 8.34 -5.85 -12.85
C GLU A 5 9.70 -6.55 -12.75
N LEU A 6 10.67 -5.94 -12.05
CA LEU A 6 11.96 -6.59 -11.79
C LEU A 6 11.78 -7.91 -11.04
N ALA A 7 10.94 -7.96 -10.00
CA ALA A 7 10.66 -9.21 -9.28
C ALA A 7 9.83 -10.18 -10.14
N ALA A 8 8.68 -9.73 -10.64
CA ALA A 8 7.72 -10.62 -11.28
C ALA A 8 8.17 -11.14 -12.65
N ARG A 9 8.81 -10.30 -13.47
CA ARG A 9 9.15 -10.60 -14.87
C ARG A 9 10.62 -10.82 -15.11
N VAL A 10 11.50 -10.10 -14.41
CA VAL A 10 12.95 -10.21 -14.64
C VAL A 10 13.58 -11.23 -13.73
N ALA A 11 13.17 -11.39 -12.47
CA ALA A 11 13.68 -12.44 -11.59
C ALA A 11 12.88 -13.75 -11.69
N GLY A 12 11.56 -13.65 -11.87
CA GLY A 12 10.65 -14.79 -11.77
C GLY A 12 10.55 -15.31 -10.33
N THR A 13 9.98 -16.50 -10.16
CA THR A 13 9.83 -17.14 -8.84
C THR A 13 10.92 -18.19 -8.62
N PRO A 14 11.17 -18.65 -7.37
CA PRO A 14 12.11 -19.73 -7.12
C PRO A 14 11.80 -21.01 -7.92
N GLY A 15 10.52 -21.34 -8.12
CA GLY A 15 10.09 -22.50 -8.90
C GLY A 15 10.05 -22.29 -10.42
N ARG A 16 10.05 -21.04 -10.89
CA ARG A 16 10.11 -20.66 -12.31
C ARG A 16 11.02 -19.45 -12.49
N PRO A 17 12.34 -19.61 -12.29
CA PRO A 17 13.29 -18.51 -12.41
C PRO A 17 13.47 -18.15 -13.88
N THR A 18 13.77 -16.89 -14.15
CA THR A 18 14.19 -16.46 -15.48
C THR A 18 15.70 -16.67 -15.66
N PRO A 19 16.22 -16.54 -16.90
CA PRO A 19 17.66 -16.50 -17.15
C PRO A 19 18.39 -15.33 -16.47
N PHE A 20 17.70 -14.27 -16.02
CA PHE A 20 18.32 -13.06 -15.45
C PHE A 20 18.33 -13.02 -13.92
N ARG A 21 17.74 -14.02 -13.26
CA ARG A 21 17.63 -14.08 -11.80
C ARG A 21 18.97 -13.95 -11.08
N TYR A 22 20.07 -14.45 -11.69
CA TYR A 22 21.40 -14.39 -11.10
C TYR A 22 21.93 -12.94 -10.88
N HIS A 23 21.36 -11.94 -11.55
CA HIS A 23 21.70 -10.54 -11.31
C HIS A 23 21.15 -10.00 -9.97
N PHE A 24 20.22 -10.72 -9.34
CA PHE A 24 19.64 -10.40 -8.04
C PHE A 24 20.40 -11.15 -6.94
N SER A 25 21.63 -10.69 -6.66
CA SER A 25 22.39 -11.20 -5.51
C SER A 25 21.69 -10.87 -4.19
N HIS A 26 21.99 -11.64 -3.14
CA HIS A 26 21.43 -11.44 -1.79
C HIS A 26 21.54 -9.97 -1.32
N ASP A 27 22.70 -9.33 -1.48
CA ASP A 27 22.89 -7.91 -1.12
C ASP A 27 21.97 -6.97 -1.91
N ARG A 28 21.86 -7.17 -3.23
CA ARG A 28 21.00 -6.34 -4.08
C ARG A 28 19.53 -6.49 -3.70
N VAL A 29 19.08 -7.72 -3.44
CA VAL A 29 17.70 -7.98 -2.98
C VAL A 29 17.42 -7.28 -1.66
N LYS A 30 18.31 -7.40 -0.67
CA LYS A 30 18.16 -6.72 0.63
C LYS A 30 18.10 -5.21 0.49
N ARG A 31 18.96 -4.61 -0.33
CA ARG A 31 18.96 -3.16 -0.59
C ARG A 31 17.68 -2.70 -1.25
N LEU A 32 17.20 -3.42 -2.26
CA LEU A 32 15.95 -3.12 -2.94
C LEU A 32 14.74 -3.26 -2.00
N MET A 33 14.71 -4.31 -1.17
CA MET A 33 13.65 -4.51 -0.18
C MET A 33 13.63 -3.38 0.86
N ARG A 34 14.78 -2.97 1.38
CA ARG A 34 14.86 -1.82 2.29
C ARG A 34 14.34 -0.54 1.64
N THR A 35 14.72 -0.26 0.40
CA THR A 35 14.18 0.89 -0.34
C THR A 35 12.67 0.78 -0.53
N LEU A 36 12.14 -0.41 -0.79
CA LEU A 36 10.70 -0.62 -0.86
C LEU A 36 10.01 -0.34 0.48
N LEU A 37 10.59 -0.75 1.61
CA LEU A 37 10.05 -0.45 2.95
C LEU A 37 10.04 1.05 3.25
N GLU A 38 11.10 1.76 2.87
CA GLU A 38 11.15 3.23 2.97
C GLU A 38 10.03 3.86 2.12
N CYS A 39 9.85 3.40 0.87
CA CYS A 39 8.75 3.87 0.01
C CYS A 39 7.36 3.48 0.53
N PHE A 40 7.24 2.34 1.20
CA PHE A 40 5.97 1.87 1.76
C PHE A 40 5.52 2.73 2.95
N GLN A 41 6.44 3.46 3.56
CA GLN A 41 6.17 4.45 4.61
C GLN A 41 6.18 5.89 4.09
N ASP A 42 6.24 6.09 2.77
CA ASP A 42 6.24 7.42 2.16
C ASP A 42 4.92 8.15 2.46
N GLU A 43 4.96 9.48 2.59
CA GLU A 43 3.75 10.26 2.85
C GLU A 43 2.78 10.26 1.64
N SER A 44 3.28 9.99 0.44
CA SER A 44 2.51 9.89 -0.78
C SER A 44 1.83 8.53 -0.89
N TRP A 45 0.50 8.49 -0.76
CA TRP A 45 -0.27 7.25 -0.86
C TRP A 45 -0.02 6.46 -2.16
N PRO A 46 0.17 7.07 -3.35
CA PRO A 46 0.48 6.31 -4.56
C PRO A 46 1.85 5.62 -4.48
N VAL A 47 2.80 6.24 -3.78
CA VAL A 47 4.13 5.64 -3.56
C VAL A 47 3.99 4.43 -2.65
N ARG A 48 3.23 4.54 -1.54
CA ARG A 48 2.93 3.41 -0.66
C ARG A 48 2.23 2.27 -1.40
N ASP A 49 1.24 2.58 -2.22
CA ASP A 49 0.44 1.59 -2.95
C ASP A 49 1.30 0.71 -3.88
N VAL A 50 2.16 1.39 -4.64
CA VAL A 50 3.07 0.74 -5.58
C VAL A 50 4.19 0.00 -4.84
N ALA A 51 4.69 0.55 -3.73
CA ALA A 51 5.71 -0.08 -2.90
C ALA A 51 5.19 -1.36 -2.24
N SER A 52 3.96 -1.33 -1.71
CA SER A 52 3.27 -2.49 -1.14
C SER A 52 3.17 -3.65 -2.13
N THR A 53 2.69 -3.35 -3.35
CA THR A 53 2.57 -4.33 -4.43
C THR A 53 3.94 -4.90 -4.82
N ALA A 54 4.95 -4.04 -4.94
CA ALA A 54 6.31 -4.47 -5.29
C ALA A 54 6.95 -5.31 -4.18
N ALA A 55 6.73 -4.97 -2.91
CA ALA A 55 7.22 -5.73 -1.77
C ALA A 55 6.63 -7.15 -1.76
N GLY A 56 5.32 -7.31 -1.99
CA GLY A 56 4.68 -8.62 -2.10
C GLY A 56 5.32 -9.48 -3.19
N GLN A 57 5.57 -8.90 -4.36
CA GLN A 57 6.24 -9.62 -5.47
C GLN A 57 7.70 -9.96 -5.17
N PHE A 58 8.43 -9.10 -4.47
CA PHE A 58 9.79 -9.40 -4.02
C PHE A 58 9.80 -10.54 -2.99
N VAL A 59 8.83 -10.58 -2.07
CA VAL A 59 8.67 -11.69 -1.13
C VAL A 59 8.40 -12.99 -1.87
N THR A 60 7.52 -12.99 -2.87
CA THR A 60 7.28 -14.17 -3.71
C THR A 60 8.52 -14.60 -4.50
N ALA A 61 9.28 -13.64 -5.04
CA ALA A 61 10.46 -13.91 -5.83
C ALA A 61 11.66 -14.35 -4.96
N PHE A 62 11.82 -13.81 -3.74
CA PHE A 62 12.99 -13.97 -2.88
C PHE A 62 12.60 -14.15 -1.39
N PRO A 63 11.84 -15.21 -1.04
CA PRO A 63 11.26 -15.35 0.30
C PRO A 63 12.30 -15.44 1.42
N LEU A 64 13.45 -16.08 1.16
CA LEU A 64 14.53 -16.22 2.14
C LEU A 64 15.22 -14.88 2.42
N ASP A 65 15.53 -14.11 1.38
CA ASP A 65 16.19 -12.82 1.50
C ASP A 65 15.31 -11.78 2.19
N CYS A 66 14.00 -11.86 1.99
CA CYS A 66 13.03 -10.93 2.58
C CYS A 66 12.62 -11.30 4.01
N GLY A 67 12.99 -12.50 4.51
CA GLY A 67 12.46 -13.04 5.77
C GLY A 67 12.73 -12.17 7.01
N HIS A 68 13.84 -11.46 7.05
CA HIS A 68 14.20 -10.55 8.15
C HIS A 68 13.26 -9.33 8.28
N HIS A 69 12.52 -8.98 7.23
CA HIS A 69 11.54 -7.89 7.23
C HIS A 69 10.09 -8.37 7.37
N ARG A 70 9.87 -9.67 7.58
CA ARG A 70 8.53 -10.27 7.57
C ARG A 70 7.55 -9.59 8.53
N ALA A 71 7.94 -9.44 9.80
CA ALA A 71 7.06 -8.86 10.81
C ALA A 71 6.68 -7.40 10.48
N GLU A 72 7.64 -6.62 9.99
CA GLU A 72 7.43 -5.23 9.55
C GLU A 72 6.48 -5.17 8.34
N LEU A 73 6.72 -5.99 7.32
CA LEU A 73 5.87 -6.06 6.12
C LEU A 73 4.44 -6.46 6.46
N VAL A 74 4.25 -7.47 7.32
CA VAL A 74 2.93 -7.91 7.78
C VAL A 74 2.23 -6.79 8.53
N SER A 75 2.92 -6.08 9.43
CA SER A 75 2.35 -4.90 10.10
C SER A 75 1.88 -3.84 9.11
N LEU A 76 2.74 -3.46 8.15
CA LEU A 76 2.43 -2.45 7.15
C LEU A 76 1.24 -2.85 6.25
N TRP A 77 1.15 -4.12 5.84
CA TRP A 77 -0.01 -4.58 5.06
C TRP A 77 -1.29 -4.55 5.87
N PHE A 78 -1.27 -4.91 7.15
CA PHE A 78 -2.44 -4.81 8.02
C PHE A 78 -2.87 -3.37 8.29
N GLU A 79 -1.91 -2.45 8.47
CA GLU A 79 -2.20 -1.01 8.52
C GLU A 79 -2.86 -0.55 7.22
N GLN A 80 -2.34 -0.98 6.06
CA GLN A 80 -2.89 -0.65 4.75
C GLN A 80 -4.29 -1.26 4.51
N LEU A 81 -4.62 -2.42 5.09
CA LEU A 81 -5.97 -3.01 5.04
C LEU A 81 -7.01 -2.12 5.74
N GLY A 82 -6.59 -1.38 6.77
CA GLY A 82 -7.41 -0.41 7.50
C GLY A 82 -7.48 0.97 6.82
N ASP A 83 -6.78 1.18 5.70
CA ASP A 83 -6.70 2.48 5.05
C ASP A 83 -8.04 2.87 4.42
N ASN A 84 -8.31 4.17 4.37
CA ASN A 84 -9.55 4.69 3.85
C ASN A 84 -9.58 4.73 2.30
N ILE A 85 -8.41 4.65 1.66
CA ILE A 85 -8.25 4.57 0.20
C ILE A 85 -8.52 3.13 -0.29
N PRO A 86 -9.53 2.89 -1.14
CA PRO A 86 -9.90 1.55 -1.57
C PRO A 86 -8.79 0.78 -2.29
N SER A 87 -7.99 1.45 -3.14
CA SER A 87 -6.89 0.78 -3.85
C SER A 87 -5.80 0.30 -2.91
N LEU A 88 -5.48 1.09 -1.87
CA LEU A 88 -4.55 0.69 -0.82
C LEU A 88 -5.03 -0.58 -0.13
N ARG A 89 -6.30 -0.64 0.31
CA ARG A 89 -6.84 -1.85 0.94
C ARG A 89 -6.73 -3.07 0.03
N GLN A 90 -7.14 -2.94 -1.22
CA GLN A 90 -7.14 -4.04 -2.18
C GLN A 90 -5.71 -4.55 -2.45
N ASN A 91 -4.76 -3.64 -2.67
CA ASN A 91 -3.38 -4.00 -2.98
C ASN A 91 -2.64 -4.53 -1.74
N GLY A 92 -2.94 -4.01 -0.55
CA GLY A 92 -2.46 -4.56 0.72
C GLY A 92 -2.94 -6.00 0.94
N ALA A 93 -4.23 -6.26 0.69
CA ALA A 93 -4.79 -7.62 0.75
C ALA A 93 -4.12 -8.56 -0.25
N ALA A 94 -3.95 -8.12 -1.50
CA ALA A 94 -3.30 -8.91 -2.54
C ALA A 94 -1.83 -9.21 -2.20
N ALA A 95 -1.10 -8.22 -1.69
CA ALA A 95 0.29 -8.36 -1.27
C ALA A 95 0.44 -9.31 -0.07
N LEU A 96 -0.47 -9.22 0.91
CA LEU A 96 -0.50 -10.14 2.05
C LEU A 96 -0.80 -11.58 1.59
N ALA A 97 -1.76 -11.77 0.67
CA ALA A 97 -2.10 -13.09 0.14
C ALA A 97 -0.90 -13.77 -0.57
N VAL A 98 -0.14 -13.02 -1.39
CA VAL A 98 1.06 -13.58 -2.03
C VAL A 98 2.19 -13.81 -1.03
N ALA A 99 2.29 -13.01 0.03
CA ALA A 99 3.26 -13.21 1.11
C ALA A 99 2.96 -14.48 1.91
N VAL A 100 1.70 -14.75 2.23
CA VAL A 100 1.25 -16.01 2.84
C VAL A 100 1.61 -17.21 1.95
N GLY A 101 1.45 -17.10 0.63
CA GLY A 101 1.88 -18.16 -0.29
C GLY A 101 3.39 -18.40 -0.30
N ALA A 102 4.20 -17.39 0.05
CA ALA A 102 5.65 -17.47 0.13
C ALA A 102 6.17 -17.84 1.53
N TRP A 103 5.41 -17.52 2.57
CA TRP A 103 5.64 -17.80 3.98
C TRP A 103 4.37 -18.44 4.59
N PRO A 104 4.12 -19.74 4.33
CA PRO A 104 2.90 -20.42 4.78
C PRO A 104 2.65 -20.36 6.29
N GLU A 105 3.71 -20.20 7.08
CA GLU A 105 3.65 -20.01 8.52
C GLU A 105 2.91 -18.73 8.97
N LEU A 106 2.64 -17.79 8.05
CA LEU A 106 1.82 -16.61 8.32
C LEU A 106 0.31 -16.89 8.34
N TRP A 107 -0.13 -18.05 7.86
CA TRP A 107 -1.56 -18.33 7.69
C TRP A 107 -2.36 -18.12 8.98
N ASP A 108 -1.89 -18.72 10.09
CA ASP A 108 -2.59 -18.64 11.38
C ASP A 108 -2.56 -17.20 11.94
N GLU A 109 -1.41 -16.51 11.88
CA GLU A 109 -1.31 -15.10 12.31
C GLU A 109 -2.27 -14.19 11.52
N VAL A 110 -2.39 -14.42 10.21
CA VAL A 110 -3.28 -13.65 9.36
C VAL A 110 -4.74 -13.91 9.69
N LEU A 111 -5.11 -15.18 9.90
CA LEU A 111 -6.47 -15.55 10.30
C LEU A 111 -6.84 -14.94 11.64
N ASP A 112 -5.99 -15.07 12.66
CA ASP A 112 -6.23 -14.52 14.00
C ASP A 112 -6.52 -13.01 13.93
N ARG A 113 -5.70 -12.24 13.19
CA ARG A 113 -5.92 -10.79 13.02
C ARG A 113 -7.19 -10.46 12.26
N LEU A 114 -7.59 -11.28 11.30
CA LEU A 114 -8.84 -11.09 10.57
C LEU A 114 -10.04 -11.41 11.45
N GLU A 115 -9.98 -12.46 12.26
CA GLU A 115 -11.03 -12.83 13.21
C GLU A 115 -11.23 -11.74 14.28
N ASP A 116 -10.14 -11.14 14.76
CA ASP A 116 -10.19 -10.00 15.68
C ASP A 116 -10.71 -8.71 15.01
N GLY A 117 -10.30 -8.46 13.76
CA GLY A 117 -10.55 -7.21 13.05
C GLY A 117 -11.92 -7.13 12.38
N LEU A 118 -12.39 -8.21 11.75
CA LEU A 118 -13.64 -8.21 10.95
C LEU A 118 -14.89 -7.80 11.74
N PRO A 119 -15.09 -8.18 13.02
CA PRO A 119 -16.24 -7.72 13.79
C PRO A 119 -16.35 -6.20 13.91
N SER A 120 -15.24 -5.46 13.79
CA SER A 120 -15.26 -3.99 13.81
C SER A 120 -15.99 -3.37 12.62
N VAL A 121 -16.11 -4.10 11.50
CA VAL A 121 -16.85 -3.66 10.30
C VAL A 121 -18.32 -3.39 10.62
N LEU A 122 -18.92 -4.15 11.55
CA LEU A 122 -20.32 -3.93 11.98
C LEU A 122 -20.54 -2.59 12.69
N ARG A 123 -19.46 -1.94 13.17
CA ARG A 123 -19.50 -0.65 13.84
C ARG A 123 -19.14 0.51 12.91
N GLN A 124 -18.86 0.24 11.64
CA GLN A 124 -18.56 1.29 10.67
C GLN A 124 -19.84 2.11 10.39
N PRO A 125 -19.74 3.44 10.35
CA PRO A 125 -20.89 4.29 10.02
C PRO A 125 -21.34 4.05 8.57
N GLU A 126 -22.64 4.24 8.31
CA GLU A 126 -23.27 4.06 7.00
C GLU A 126 -22.59 4.88 5.89
N ARG A 127 -21.98 6.02 6.25
CA ARG A 127 -21.21 6.89 5.35
C ARG A 127 -19.72 6.92 5.72
N SER A 128 -19.12 5.74 5.95
CA SER A 128 -17.68 5.60 6.26
C SER A 128 -16.75 6.04 5.12
N GLU A 129 -17.29 6.16 3.90
CA GLU A 129 -16.66 6.79 2.74
C GLU A 129 -16.56 8.32 2.82
N VAL A 130 -17.33 8.96 3.71
CA VAL A 130 -17.29 10.40 3.95
C VAL A 130 -16.34 10.65 5.12
N PHE A 131 -15.09 10.97 4.80
CA PHE A 131 -14.00 11.17 5.76
C PHE A 131 -14.18 12.49 6.54
N THR A 132 -15.11 12.55 7.48
CA THR A 132 -15.40 13.77 8.25
C THR A 132 -14.32 14.12 9.27
N ASP A 133 -13.68 13.11 9.86
CA ASP A 133 -12.75 13.25 10.99
C ASP A 133 -11.31 12.78 10.68
N TYR A 134 -11.07 12.25 9.47
CA TYR A 134 -9.74 11.76 9.10
C TYR A 134 -8.93 12.82 8.36
N THR A 135 -7.70 13.03 8.83
CA THR A 135 -6.65 13.75 8.09
C THR A 135 -5.94 12.69 7.27
N PRO A 136 -5.99 12.71 5.92
CA PRO A 136 -5.53 11.55 5.19
C PRO A 136 -4.00 11.40 5.31
N SER A 137 -3.55 10.15 5.19
CA SER A 137 -2.16 9.75 5.40
C SER A 137 -1.19 10.45 4.44
N GLY A 138 -0.66 11.60 4.90
CA GLY A 138 0.38 12.42 4.25
C GLY A 138 -0.12 13.71 3.57
N PRO A 139 0.77 14.60 3.12
CA PRO A 139 0.44 15.92 2.57
C PRO A 139 -0.16 15.88 1.16
N PHE A 140 -0.21 14.71 0.52
CA PHE A 140 -0.75 14.46 -0.83
C PHE A 140 -2.26 14.15 -0.83
N SER A 141 -2.91 14.45 0.29
CA SER A 141 -4.28 14.07 0.57
C SER A 141 -5.29 14.98 -0.14
N VAL A 142 -6.41 14.40 -0.57
CA VAL A 142 -7.55 15.18 -1.09
C VAL A 142 -8.00 16.14 0.02
N PRO A 143 -8.04 17.46 -0.21
CA PRO A 143 -8.43 18.42 0.83
C PRO A 143 -9.77 18.04 1.42
N LYS A 144 -9.93 18.25 2.75
CA LYS A 144 -11.24 18.22 3.39
C LYS A 144 -12.16 19.10 2.55
N PRO A 145 -13.26 18.58 1.96
CA PRO A 145 -14.18 19.43 1.22
C PRO A 145 -14.59 20.55 2.18
N LYS A 146 -14.38 21.79 1.76
CA LYS A 146 -14.74 22.96 2.56
C LYS A 146 -16.20 22.76 2.99
N PRO A 147 -16.54 22.86 4.28
CA PRO A 147 -17.93 22.76 4.68
C PRO A 147 -18.69 23.85 3.93
N MET A 148 -19.48 23.45 2.93
CA MET A 148 -20.39 24.35 2.24
C MET A 148 -21.37 24.84 3.30
N SER A 149 -21.44 26.16 3.51
CA SER A 149 -22.60 26.74 4.18
C SER A 149 -23.83 26.33 3.40
N LEU A 150 -24.93 25.99 4.09
CA LEU A 150 -26.20 25.57 3.49
C LEU A 150 -26.74 26.54 2.41
N ASP A 151 -26.26 27.80 2.39
CA ASP A 151 -26.61 28.84 1.41
C ASP A 151 -25.67 28.93 0.19
N GLU A 152 -24.49 28.32 0.21
CA GLU A 152 -23.56 28.32 -0.93
C GLU A 152 -23.71 26.98 -1.67
N GLY A 153 -24.59 26.95 -2.67
CA GLY A 153 -24.61 25.86 -3.64
C GLY A 153 -23.25 25.75 -4.35
N PRO A 154 -22.93 24.57 -4.94
CA PRO A 154 -21.68 24.42 -5.70
C PRO A 154 -21.61 25.50 -6.78
N ASP A 155 -20.50 26.23 -6.81
CA ASP A 155 -20.26 27.27 -7.80
C ASP A 155 -20.34 26.64 -9.21
N PRO A 156 -21.34 27.02 -10.03
CA PRO A 156 -21.60 26.39 -11.32
C PRO A 156 -20.43 26.53 -12.30
N GLU A 157 -19.48 27.44 -12.06
CA GLU A 157 -18.26 27.59 -12.88
C GLU A 157 -17.25 26.45 -12.67
N PHE A 158 -17.34 25.69 -11.57
CA PHE A 158 -16.37 24.65 -11.19
C PHE A 158 -16.98 23.23 -11.13
N VAL A 159 -18.20 23.04 -11.64
CA VAL A 159 -18.82 21.72 -11.81
C VAL A 159 -18.32 21.11 -13.14
N ASP A 160 -18.02 19.81 -13.16
CA ASP A 160 -17.55 19.05 -14.34
C ASP A 160 -16.19 19.45 -14.94
N GLN A 161 -15.31 20.10 -14.17
CA GLN A 161 -13.92 20.28 -14.60
C GLN A 161 -13.04 19.09 -14.19
N THR A 162 -12.16 18.64 -15.09
CA THR A 162 -11.13 17.65 -14.78
C THR A 162 -10.17 18.22 -13.73
N MET A 163 -10.31 17.78 -12.48
CA MET A 163 -9.41 18.16 -11.40
C MET A 163 -8.08 17.42 -11.52
N TYR A 164 -7.02 18.12 -11.91
CA TYR A 164 -5.66 17.60 -11.86
C TYR A 164 -5.13 17.73 -10.43
N SER A 165 -4.95 16.59 -9.75
CA SER A 165 -4.32 16.56 -8.43
C SER A 165 -2.83 16.87 -8.57
N CYS A 166 -2.44 18.12 -8.30
CA CYS A 166 -1.05 18.58 -8.23
C CYS A 166 -0.33 18.09 -6.97
N GLY A 167 -0.78 16.98 -6.36
CA GLY A 167 -0.21 16.48 -5.12
C GLY A 167 1.32 16.41 -5.19
N SER A 168 1.88 15.89 -6.29
CA SER A 168 3.32 15.69 -6.47
C SER A 168 4.21 16.95 -6.39
N THR A 169 3.65 18.16 -6.45
CA THR A 169 4.38 19.44 -6.27
C THR A 169 4.11 20.13 -4.94
N ALA A 170 3.30 19.53 -4.06
CA ALA A 170 3.07 20.07 -2.72
C ALA A 170 4.40 20.07 -1.92
N PRO A 171 4.72 21.16 -1.19
CA PRO A 171 5.91 21.20 -0.34
C PRO A 171 5.84 20.06 0.67
N LYS A 172 6.92 19.28 0.77
CA LYS A 172 7.05 18.28 1.84
C LYS A 172 7.04 19.03 3.18
N THR A 173 6.03 18.80 4.00
CA THR A 173 6.01 19.31 5.36
C THR A 173 6.95 18.45 6.18
N PHE A 174 8.22 18.86 6.26
CA PHE A 174 9.19 18.21 7.14
C PHE A 174 8.68 18.27 8.59
N ARG A 175 8.60 17.13 9.27
CA ARG A 175 8.49 17.06 10.73
C ARG A 175 9.83 17.41 11.38
#